data_AF-A0A0F7STP0-F1
#
_entry.id   AF-A0A0F7STP0-F1
#
_cell.length_a   1.000
_cell.length_b   1.000
_cell.length_c   1.000
_cell.angle_alpha   90.00
_cell.angle_beta   90.00
_cell.angle_gamma   90.00
#
_symmetry.space_group_name_H-M   'P 1'
#
loop_
_entity.id
_entity.type
_entity.pdbx_description
1 polymer ?
#
loop_
_entity_poly.entity_id
_entity_poly.type
_entity_poly.pdbx_seq_one_letter_code
_entity_poly.pdbx_strand_id
1 'polypeptide(L)'
;MSSFLQALALALPLASVAHAQVTAAYPNGETNPDAPFLAQPGAAINQTSMSRLLTLNGIDDFCLYGPPDSGPDSLIGNVEPIVVAYCLKPRNNARLIPDGTIQSAHFIKTSAYVQIQGFFDGTKINIPYGDDGGELDPHGAENLGNPIGGNVTSNVSGQDVFYEEWMSFMSYNQFCLRVCISETPDVPAALMCEHELDVMGCQFVMPGDYTNNSFTSCDGEPAVPPGLYPQPDGSTSTFRQFWSHTLEGWTVGQTVTPAGPYSTPATSNCQTFSTISNGIDTALLVVPTTAASSASRSASSASATSSSITSSASISASTSAASARSSSASAAASAGRVTGAVSAAASASSSAAVSGAERSMSILSGAVGYFLSATVVGIVGGLAIL
;
A
#
# COMPACT_ATOMS: atom_id res chain seq x y z
N MET A 1 66.52 -21.59 24.01
CA MET A 1 66.32 -21.78 22.56
C MET A 1 64.82 -21.92 22.34
N SER A 2 64.27 -21.36 21.26
CA SER A 2 62.84 -21.07 21.16
C SER A 2 61.95 -22.30 20.95
N SER A 3 60.84 -22.37 21.69
CA SER A 3 59.69 -23.20 21.32
C SER A 3 58.69 -22.34 20.55
N PHE A 4 58.42 -22.67 19.29
CA PHE A 4 57.35 -22.03 18.53
C PHE A 4 55.99 -22.56 19.02
N LEU A 5 55.08 -21.64 19.35
CA LEU A 5 53.65 -21.89 19.51
C LEU A 5 52.93 -21.09 18.44
N GLN A 6 52.52 -21.75 17.35
CA GLN A 6 51.70 -21.12 16.32
C GLN A 6 50.26 -21.00 16.83
N ALA A 7 49.84 -19.78 17.13
CA ALA A 7 48.43 -19.46 17.38
C ALA A 7 47.66 -19.58 16.05
N LEU A 8 46.96 -20.70 15.87
CA LEU A 8 46.05 -20.90 14.74
C LEU A 8 44.79 -20.05 14.96
N ALA A 9 44.80 -18.82 14.44
CA ALA A 9 43.62 -17.96 14.47
C ALA A 9 42.53 -18.54 13.56
N LEU A 10 41.50 -19.14 14.15
CA LEU A 10 40.25 -19.41 13.44
C LEU A 10 39.59 -18.07 13.13
N ALA A 11 39.66 -17.65 11.87
CA ALA A 11 38.75 -16.64 11.35
C ALA A 11 37.35 -17.26 11.31
N LEU A 12 36.50 -16.89 12.28
CA LEU A 12 35.06 -17.07 12.10
C LEU A 12 34.64 -16.25 10.87
N PRO A 13 33.78 -16.78 9.98
CA PRO A 13 33.11 -15.92 9.03
C PRO A 13 32.28 -14.91 9.84
N LEU A 14 32.51 -13.62 9.61
CA LEU A 14 31.55 -12.60 10.01
C LEU A 14 30.21 -12.97 9.35
N ALA A 15 29.14 -12.98 10.15
CA ALA A 15 27.81 -13.20 9.61
C ALA A 15 27.56 -12.16 8.52
N SER A 16 27.02 -12.60 7.38
CA SER A 16 26.63 -11.70 6.30
C SER A 16 25.65 -10.67 6.85
N VAL A 17 26.05 -9.39 6.86
CA VAL A 17 25.12 -8.29 7.02
C VAL A 17 24.10 -8.45 5.90
N ALA A 18 22.86 -8.78 6.24
CA ALA A 18 21.77 -8.77 5.29
C ALA A 18 21.67 -7.35 4.76
N HIS A 19 22.03 -7.16 3.49
CA HIS A 19 21.75 -5.90 2.80
C HIS A 19 20.23 -5.89 2.60
N ALA A 20 19.56 -4.78 2.90
CA ALA A 20 18.12 -4.69 2.70
C ALA A 20 17.87 -4.82 1.19
N GLN A 21 17.16 -5.87 0.78
CA GLN A 21 17.10 -6.20 -0.65
C GLN A 21 16.16 -5.23 -1.34
N VAL A 22 16.69 -4.15 -1.92
CA VAL A 22 15.92 -3.16 -2.70
C VAL A 22 14.92 -3.83 -3.64
N THR A 23 15.34 -4.93 -4.28
CA THR A 23 14.48 -5.79 -5.11
C THR A 23 14.06 -7.05 -4.36
N ALA A 24 12.78 -7.40 -4.45
CA ALA A 24 12.24 -8.62 -3.85
C ALA A 24 12.88 -9.89 -4.44
N ALA A 25 13.21 -10.86 -3.58
CA ALA A 25 13.81 -12.14 -3.97
C ALA A 25 12.87 -13.36 -3.78
N TYR A 26 11.74 -13.17 -3.10
CA TYR A 26 10.75 -14.21 -2.86
C TYR A 26 9.72 -14.31 -4.02
N PRO A 27 9.05 -15.46 -4.21
CA PRO A 27 7.95 -15.58 -5.17
C PRO A 27 6.80 -14.62 -4.85
N ASN A 28 6.10 -14.16 -5.88
CA ASN A 28 4.89 -13.35 -5.72
C ASN A 28 3.83 -14.11 -4.90
N GLY A 29 2.99 -13.38 -4.15
CA GLY A 29 1.86 -13.97 -3.42
C GLY A 29 0.88 -14.70 -4.37
N GLU A 30 0.25 -15.78 -3.90
CA GLU A 30 -0.55 -16.71 -4.73
C GLU A 30 -1.69 -16.06 -5.53
N THR A 31 -2.14 -14.88 -5.12
CA THR A 31 -3.19 -14.08 -5.79
C THR A 31 -2.70 -13.23 -6.96
N ASN A 32 -1.38 -13.08 -7.10
CA ASN A 32 -0.73 -12.10 -7.96
C ASN A 32 -0.32 -12.76 -9.29
N PRO A 33 -0.27 -12.02 -10.41
CA PRO A 33 0.32 -12.54 -11.63
C PRO A 33 1.84 -12.68 -11.49
N ASP A 34 2.45 -13.62 -12.23
CA ASP A 34 3.90 -13.86 -12.24
C ASP A 34 4.72 -12.61 -12.62
N ALA A 35 4.12 -11.69 -13.40
CA ALA A 35 4.71 -10.43 -13.84
C ALA A 35 3.66 -9.32 -13.86
N PRO A 36 4.04 -8.05 -13.62
CA PRO A 36 3.15 -6.91 -13.77
C PRO A 36 2.76 -6.72 -15.24
N PHE A 37 1.54 -6.28 -15.49
CA PHE A 37 1.03 -6.03 -16.84
C PHE A 37 -0.06 -4.97 -16.86
N LEU A 38 -0.23 -4.29 -17.99
CA LEU A 38 -1.39 -3.47 -18.30
C LEU A 38 -2.33 -4.23 -19.24
N ALA A 39 -3.60 -4.38 -18.86
CA ALA A 39 -4.58 -5.06 -19.70
C ALA A 39 -4.84 -4.30 -21.01
N GLN A 40 -5.12 -5.04 -22.08
CA GLN A 40 -5.40 -4.44 -23.39
C GLN A 40 -6.76 -3.70 -23.40
N PRO A 41 -6.92 -2.63 -24.19
CA PRO A 41 -8.19 -1.93 -24.32
C PRO A 41 -9.34 -2.87 -24.70
N GLY A 42 -10.44 -2.81 -23.95
CA GLY A 42 -11.59 -3.71 -24.13
C GLY A 42 -11.48 -5.07 -23.44
N ALA A 43 -10.41 -5.34 -22.67
CA ALA A 43 -10.36 -6.47 -21.75
C ALA A 43 -11.44 -6.37 -20.66
N ALA A 44 -11.96 -7.51 -20.20
CA ALA A 44 -12.89 -7.56 -19.08
C ALA A 44 -12.18 -7.22 -17.76
N ILE A 45 -12.80 -6.38 -16.94
CA ILE A 45 -12.26 -5.91 -15.66
C ILE A 45 -12.86 -6.73 -14.50
N ASN A 46 -11.99 -7.28 -13.65
CA ASN A 46 -12.38 -8.15 -12.54
C ASN A 46 -12.51 -7.35 -11.22
N GLN A 47 -13.67 -6.73 -10.98
CA GLN A 47 -13.94 -6.04 -9.72
C GLN A 47 -14.07 -6.96 -8.51
N THR A 48 -14.13 -8.28 -8.72
CA THR A 48 -14.08 -9.33 -7.69
C THR A 48 -12.67 -9.92 -7.52
N SER A 49 -11.62 -9.26 -8.03
CA SER A 49 -10.25 -9.79 -7.94
C SER A 49 -9.74 -9.82 -6.50
N MET A 50 -8.81 -10.75 -6.25
CA MET A 50 -8.04 -10.86 -5.01
C MET A 50 -6.56 -10.52 -5.18
N SER A 51 -6.14 -10.06 -6.38
CA SER A 51 -4.74 -9.65 -6.65
C SER A 51 -4.29 -8.57 -5.68
N ARG A 52 -3.05 -8.69 -5.19
CA ARG A 52 -2.36 -7.79 -4.25
C ARG A 52 -1.12 -7.14 -4.83
N LEU A 53 -0.90 -7.30 -6.14
CA LEU A 53 0.25 -6.70 -6.83
C LEU A 53 -0.04 -5.23 -7.14
N LEU A 54 0.44 -4.32 -6.30
CA LEU A 54 0.43 -2.89 -6.60
C LEU A 54 1.46 -2.55 -7.69
N THR A 55 1.23 -1.42 -8.34
CA THR A 55 2.18 -0.73 -9.20
C THR A 55 2.25 0.74 -8.79
N LEU A 56 3.42 1.37 -8.86
CA LEU A 56 3.61 2.81 -8.70
C LEU A 56 4.59 3.35 -9.75
N ASN A 57 4.08 3.74 -10.92
CA ASN A 57 4.90 4.23 -12.02
C ASN A 57 4.84 5.76 -12.19
N GLY A 58 3.72 6.38 -11.80
CA GLY A 58 3.51 7.81 -11.96
C GLY A 58 2.11 8.24 -11.54
N ILE A 59 1.85 9.54 -11.62
CA ILE A 59 0.60 10.21 -11.25
C ILE A 59 -0.67 9.63 -11.91
N ASP A 60 -0.54 8.98 -13.06
CA ASP A 60 -1.65 8.37 -13.81
C ASP A 60 -1.55 6.84 -13.94
N ASP A 61 -0.60 6.18 -13.28
CA ASP A 61 -0.35 4.73 -13.35
C ASP A 61 0.14 4.20 -12.00
N PHE A 62 -0.76 4.22 -11.01
CA PHE A 62 -0.53 3.69 -9.66
C PHE A 62 -1.70 2.84 -9.16
N CYS A 63 -1.46 2.15 -8.05
CA CYS A 63 -2.46 1.36 -7.31
C CYS A 63 -2.40 1.69 -5.82
N LEU A 64 -3.50 1.43 -5.12
CA LEU A 64 -3.67 1.53 -3.67
C LEU A 64 -4.26 0.21 -3.16
N TYR A 65 -4.16 -0.06 -1.86
CA TYR A 65 -4.90 -1.16 -1.24
C TYR A 65 -6.30 -0.74 -0.80
N GLY A 66 -7.23 -1.69 -0.73
CA GLY A 66 -8.55 -1.53 -0.13
C GLY A 66 -9.15 -2.87 0.31
N PRO A 67 -10.17 -2.87 1.19
CA PRO A 67 -10.82 -4.10 1.65
C PRO A 67 -11.44 -4.93 0.51
N PRO A 68 -11.31 -6.27 0.54
CA PRO A 68 -11.91 -7.13 -0.48
C PRO A 68 -13.45 -7.10 -0.48
N ASP A 69 -14.06 -6.77 0.66
CA ASP A 69 -15.50 -6.66 0.85
C ASP A 69 -15.82 -5.42 1.69
N SER A 70 -16.99 -4.82 1.50
CA SER A 70 -17.49 -3.69 2.31
C SER A 70 -18.34 -4.15 3.48
N GLY A 71 -18.18 -3.49 4.63
CA GLY A 71 -18.88 -3.78 5.87
C GLY A 71 -18.37 -2.92 7.02
N PRO A 72 -18.99 -2.98 8.21
CA PRO A 72 -18.50 -2.27 9.39
C PRO A 72 -17.15 -2.83 9.89
N ASP A 73 -16.88 -4.10 9.63
CA ASP A 73 -15.64 -4.78 10.04
C ASP A 73 -14.47 -4.48 9.08
N SER A 74 -14.72 -3.89 7.90
CA SER A 74 -13.76 -3.61 6.83
C SER A 74 -12.79 -2.44 7.11
N LEU A 75 -12.62 -2.01 8.36
CA LEU A 75 -11.62 -1.02 8.75
C LEU A 75 -10.22 -1.53 8.36
N ILE A 76 -9.35 -0.68 7.81
CA ILE A 76 -8.03 -1.09 7.30
C ILE A 76 -7.26 -1.90 8.36
N GLY A 77 -7.14 -1.38 9.59
CA GLY A 77 -6.48 -2.06 10.72
C GLY A 77 -7.11 -3.39 11.18
N ASN A 78 -8.32 -3.74 10.73
CA ASN A 78 -8.93 -5.06 10.95
C ASN A 78 -8.66 -6.04 9.81
N VAL A 79 -8.41 -5.54 8.59
CA VAL A 79 -8.33 -6.35 7.37
C VAL A 79 -6.99 -6.29 6.65
N GLU A 80 -5.97 -5.66 7.26
CA GLU A 80 -4.61 -5.54 6.72
C GLU A 80 -4.08 -6.83 6.09
N PRO A 81 -4.20 -8.03 6.70
CA PRO A 81 -3.66 -9.26 6.11
C PRO A 81 -4.34 -9.68 4.80
N ILE A 82 -5.53 -9.15 4.50
CA ILE A 82 -6.39 -9.60 3.39
C ILE A 82 -6.73 -8.55 2.33
N VAL A 83 -6.34 -7.27 2.50
CA VAL A 83 -6.59 -6.21 1.50
C VAL A 83 -6.08 -6.56 0.11
N VAL A 84 -6.65 -5.90 -0.90
CA VAL A 84 -6.45 -6.21 -2.32
C VAL A 84 -6.13 -4.94 -3.11
N ALA A 85 -5.47 -5.10 -4.26
CA ALA A 85 -5.06 -4.01 -5.12
C ALA A 85 -6.28 -3.40 -5.85
N TYR A 86 -6.40 -2.07 -5.72
CA TYR A 86 -7.22 -1.20 -6.54
C TYR A 86 -6.29 -0.30 -7.35
N CYS A 87 -6.27 -0.46 -8.67
CA CYS A 87 -5.40 0.28 -9.57
C CYS A 87 -6.16 1.37 -10.34
N LEU A 88 -5.51 2.50 -10.61
CA LEU A 88 -6.11 3.56 -11.43
C LEU A 88 -6.30 3.07 -12.86
N LYS A 89 -5.29 2.45 -13.46
CA LYS A 89 -5.34 1.75 -14.75
C LYS A 89 -5.61 0.26 -14.54
N PRO A 90 -6.07 -0.50 -15.55
CA PRO A 90 -6.33 -1.94 -15.45
C PRO A 90 -5.04 -2.77 -15.43
N ARG A 91 -4.26 -2.60 -14.35
CA ARG A 91 -3.00 -3.27 -14.04
C ARG A 91 -3.25 -4.64 -13.41
N ASN A 92 -2.34 -5.59 -13.60
CA ASN A 92 -2.07 -6.73 -12.70
C ASN A 92 -3.27 -7.64 -12.31
N ASN A 93 -4.33 -7.70 -13.14
CA ASN A 93 -5.63 -8.29 -12.78
C ASN A 93 -6.21 -7.72 -11.46
N ALA A 94 -5.85 -6.49 -11.08
CA ALA A 94 -6.36 -5.80 -9.91
C ALA A 94 -7.80 -5.31 -10.12
N ARG A 95 -8.43 -4.84 -9.03
CA ARG A 95 -9.67 -4.06 -9.10
C ARG A 95 -9.37 -2.69 -9.69
N LEU A 96 -10.38 -1.99 -10.20
CA LEU A 96 -10.20 -0.64 -10.77
C LEU A 96 -10.72 0.41 -9.79
N ILE A 97 -9.91 1.43 -9.50
CA ILE A 97 -10.35 2.64 -8.79
C ILE A 97 -11.42 3.33 -9.65
N PRO A 98 -12.63 3.58 -9.12
CA PRO A 98 -13.67 4.31 -9.87
C PRO A 98 -13.23 5.75 -10.18
N ASP A 99 -13.56 6.26 -11.36
CA ASP A 99 -13.25 7.65 -11.72
C ASP A 99 -13.89 8.65 -10.74
N GLY A 100 -13.14 9.72 -10.43
CA GLY A 100 -13.53 10.69 -9.40
C GLY A 100 -13.48 10.14 -7.95
N THR A 101 -12.77 9.03 -7.70
CA THR A 101 -12.40 8.61 -6.34
C THR A 101 -11.28 9.46 -5.77
N ILE A 102 -10.22 9.69 -6.56
CA ILE A 102 -9.08 10.51 -6.15
C ILE A 102 -9.42 11.99 -6.29
N GLN A 103 -9.17 12.79 -5.25
CA GLN A 103 -9.48 14.22 -5.16
C GLN A 103 -8.22 15.10 -5.31
N SER A 104 -7.09 14.62 -4.79
CA SER A 104 -5.75 15.11 -5.13
C SER A 104 -4.75 13.97 -5.17
N ALA A 105 -3.67 14.14 -5.92
CA ALA A 105 -2.55 13.20 -5.91
C ALA A 105 -1.24 13.89 -6.28
N HIS A 106 -0.17 13.56 -5.58
CA HIS A 106 1.14 14.18 -5.72
C HIS A 106 2.18 13.08 -5.86
N PHE A 107 2.68 12.88 -7.08
CA PHE A 107 3.74 11.93 -7.38
C PHE A 107 5.10 12.61 -7.22
N ILE A 108 6.00 11.98 -6.49
CA ILE A 108 7.37 12.45 -6.28
C ILE A 108 8.34 11.33 -6.64
N LYS A 109 9.29 11.62 -7.54
CA LYS A 109 10.44 10.76 -7.81
C LYS A 109 11.69 11.33 -7.15
N THR A 110 12.36 10.52 -6.34
CA THR A 110 13.66 10.85 -5.74
C THR A 110 14.72 9.85 -6.22
N SER A 111 15.96 9.98 -5.74
CA SER A 111 16.99 8.96 -5.93
C SER A 111 16.78 7.70 -5.07
N ALA A 112 16.14 7.83 -3.90
CA ALA A 112 15.96 6.75 -2.93
C ALA A 112 14.62 6.00 -3.08
N TYR A 113 13.55 6.71 -3.45
CA TYR A 113 12.19 6.18 -3.55
C TYR A 113 11.34 6.88 -4.61
N VAL A 114 10.23 6.25 -4.98
CA VAL A 114 9.06 6.95 -5.55
C VAL A 114 7.90 6.93 -4.56
N GLN A 115 7.12 8.01 -4.56
CA GLN A 115 6.04 8.23 -3.61
C GLN A 115 4.82 8.79 -4.34
N ILE A 116 3.63 8.35 -3.93
CA ILE A 116 2.34 9.00 -4.26
C ILE A 116 1.61 9.29 -2.96
N GLN A 117 1.04 10.49 -2.82
CA GLN A 117 0.18 10.82 -1.69
C GLN A 117 -0.96 11.76 -2.09
N GLY A 118 -2.07 11.76 -1.35
CA GLY A 118 -3.16 12.69 -1.61
C GLY A 118 -4.45 12.42 -0.84
N PHE A 119 -5.53 13.08 -1.26
CA PHE A 119 -6.88 12.90 -0.72
C PHE A 119 -7.78 12.16 -1.72
N PHE A 120 -8.71 11.36 -1.20
CA PHE A 120 -9.62 10.53 -1.99
C PHE A 120 -10.91 10.22 -1.22
N ASP A 121 -11.86 9.54 -1.86
CA ASP A 121 -13.06 8.98 -1.23
C ASP A 121 -12.92 7.47 -1.07
N GLY A 122 -12.29 7.04 0.04
CA GLY A 122 -12.00 5.62 0.31
C GLY A 122 -13.24 4.73 0.35
N THR A 123 -14.43 5.31 0.57
CA THR A 123 -15.70 4.57 0.58
C THR A 123 -16.02 3.92 -0.78
N LYS A 124 -15.46 4.46 -1.88
CA LYS A 124 -15.56 3.89 -3.23
C LYS A 124 -14.67 2.66 -3.45
N ILE A 125 -13.74 2.36 -2.53
CA ILE A 125 -12.93 1.13 -2.54
C ILE A 125 -13.11 0.30 -1.26
N ASN A 126 -14.34 0.26 -0.73
CA ASN A 126 -14.80 -0.48 0.45
C ASN A 126 -14.32 0.00 1.84
N ILE A 127 -13.51 1.07 1.94
CA ILE A 127 -13.03 1.58 3.25
C ILE A 127 -14.21 2.26 3.99
N PRO A 128 -14.51 1.90 5.25
CA PRO A 128 -15.62 2.52 5.99
C PRO A 128 -15.46 4.02 6.19
N TYR A 129 -16.56 4.77 6.15
CA TYR A 129 -16.53 6.21 6.44
C TYR A 129 -16.14 6.45 7.91
N GLY A 130 -15.12 7.29 8.13
CA GLY A 130 -14.57 7.54 9.47
C GLY A 130 -13.54 6.51 9.93
N ASP A 131 -13.05 5.64 9.04
CA ASP A 131 -11.86 4.83 9.28
C ASP A 131 -10.60 5.71 9.24
N ASP A 132 -10.02 6.00 10.40
CA ASP A 132 -8.77 6.78 10.51
C ASP A 132 -7.57 6.06 9.86
N GLY A 133 -7.66 4.74 9.63
CA GLY A 133 -6.77 3.98 8.75
C GLY A 133 -5.81 3.01 9.45
N GLY A 134 -4.78 2.59 8.70
CA GLY A 134 -3.67 1.75 9.18
C GLY A 134 -2.49 1.73 8.18
N GLU A 135 -1.37 1.14 8.60
CA GLU A 135 -0.20 0.85 7.75
C GLU A 135 -0.35 -0.51 7.07
N LEU A 136 0.31 -0.63 5.91
CA LEU A 136 0.39 -1.82 5.09
C LEU A 136 1.83 -1.87 4.55
N ASP A 137 2.52 -2.99 4.74
CA ASP A 137 3.98 -3.13 4.59
C ASP A 137 4.38 -4.58 4.15
N PRO A 138 5.63 -4.81 3.70
CA PRO A 138 6.10 -6.11 3.22
C PRO A 138 6.37 -7.16 4.32
N HIS A 139 6.51 -6.74 5.57
CA HIS A 139 6.93 -7.60 6.68
C HIS A 139 5.74 -7.95 7.59
N GLY A 140 5.10 -6.95 8.20
CA GLY A 140 3.99 -7.13 9.15
C GLY A 140 4.32 -8.05 10.35
N ALA A 141 3.31 -8.31 11.19
CA ALA A 141 3.51 -9.01 12.47
C ALA A 141 4.01 -10.47 12.39
N GLU A 142 3.83 -11.16 11.25
CA GLU A 142 4.30 -12.55 11.04
C GLU A 142 5.52 -12.65 10.09
N ASN A 143 6.08 -11.53 9.62
CA ASN A 143 7.10 -11.48 8.56
C ASN A 143 6.61 -12.10 7.22
N LEU A 144 5.33 -11.88 6.89
CA LEU A 144 4.63 -12.37 5.68
C LEU A 144 3.94 -11.26 4.86
N GLY A 145 4.04 -10.01 5.30
CA GLY A 145 3.35 -8.84 4.78
C GLY A 145 1.92 -8.67 5.29
N ASN A 146 1.48 -7.42 5.31
CA ASN A 146 0.12 -6.96 5.58
C ASN A 146 -0.29 -6.05 4.39
N PRO A 147 -0.85 -6.61 3.30
CA PRO A 147 -1.45 -7.94 3.20
C PRO A 147 -0.47 -9.08 2.96
N ILE A 148 -0.88 -10.29 3.35
CA ILE A 148 -0.09 -11.51 3.17
C ILE A 148 0.03 -11.79 1.67
N GLY A 149 1.28 -11.83 1.18
CA GLY A 149 1.55 -11.91 -0.25
C GLY A 149 1.25 -10.61 -1.03
N GLY A 150 1.24 -9.47 -0.35
CA GLY A 150 1.37 -8.16 -0.99
C GLY A 150 2.73 -8.02 -1.68
N ASN A 151 2.75 -7.42 -2.87
CA ASN A 151 3.97 -7.12 -3.61
C ASN A 151 3.79 -5.78 -4.32
N VAL A 152 4.86 -5.01 -4.51
CA VAL A 152 4.80 -3.73 -5.23
C VAL A 152 5.81 -3.69 -6.37
N THR A 153 5.37 -3.16 -7.51
CA THR A 153 6.19 -2.97 -8.71
C THR A 153 6.33 -1.50 -9.09
N SER A 154 7.46 -1.15 -9.68
CA SER A 154 7.61 0.13 -10.35
C SER A 154 8.52 0.00 -11.58
N ASN A 155 8.22 0.75 -12.64
CA ASN A 155 9.02 0.81 -13.87
C ASN A 155 9.89 2.08 -13.98
N VAL A 156 10.02 2.84 -12.88
CA VAL A 156 10.70 4.14 -12.83
C VAL A 156 12.22 4.07 -13.05
N SER A 157 12.79 2.87 -13.02
CA SER A 157 14.16 2.53 -13.44
C SER A 157 14.31 2.41 -14.97
N GLY A 158 13.20 2.34 -15.70
CA GLY A 158 13.12 2.08 -17.14
C GLY A 158 12.64 0.67 -17.51
N GLN A 159 12.50 -0.24 -16.54
CA GLN A 159 11.96 -1.60 -16.69
C GLN A 159 11.10 -1.92 -15.45
N ASP A 160 10.03 -2.71 -15.57
CA ASP A 160 9.24 -3.12 -14.40
C ASP A 160 10.09 -3.97 -13.43
N VAL A 161 10.21 -3.51 -12.18
CA VAL A 161 10.98 -4.14 -11.09
C VAL A 161 10.05 -4.37 -9.90
N PHE A 162 10.20 -5.51 -9.22
CA PHE A 162 9.60 -5.79 -7.92
C PHE A 162 10.51 -5.26 -6.82
N TYR A 163 9.97 -4.44 -5.92
CA TYR A 163 10.70 -3.85 -4.80
C TYR A 163 10.23 -4.51 -3.50
N GLU A 164 11.18 -4.84 -2.61
CA GLU A 164 10.86 -5.46 -1.32
C GLU A 164 10.29 -4.39 -0.36
N GLU A 165 11.02 -3.28 -0.20
CA GLU A 165 10.75 -2.29 0.84
C GLU A 165 9.79 -1.21 0.34
N TRP A 166 8.60 -1.16 0.94
CA TRP A 166 7.55 -0.19 0.65
C TRP A 166 6.70 0.04 1.91
N MET A 167 5.99 1.16 1.95
CA MET A 167 5.07 1.52 3.04
C MET A 167 3.83 2.15 2.42
N SER A 168 2.64 1.75 2.87
CA SER A 168 1.37 2.31 2.39
C SER A 168 0.42 2.56 3.55
N PHE A 169 -0.09 3.78 3.66
CA PHE A 169 -1.08 4.15 4.66
C PHE A 169 -2.40 4.50 3.97
N MET A 170 -3.48 3.90 4.44
CA MET A 170 -4.81 4.02 3.86
C MET A 170 -5.82 4.39 4.94
N SER A 171 -6.58 5.47 4.74
CA SER A 171 -7.73 5.86 5.57
C SER A 171 -8.99 6.06 4.71
N TYR A 172 -10.11 6.46 5.30
CA TYR A 172 -11.34 6.76 4.54
C TYR A 172 -11.22 8.00 3.63
N ASN A 173 -10.23 8.88 3.85
CA ASN A 173 -10.11 10.18 3.18
C ASN A 173 -8.71 10.53 2.63
N GLN A 174 -7.65 9.88 3.12
CA GLN A 174 -6.25 10.16 2.77
C GLN A 174 -5.52 8.86 2.44
N PHE A 175 -4.61 8.93 1.48
CA PHE A 175 -3.77 7.81 1.09
C PHE A 175 -2.33 8.26 0.86
N CYS A 176 -1.39 7.34 1.04
CA CYS A 176 -0.02 7.48 0.56
C CYS A 176 0.65 6.12 0.42
N LEU A 177 1.60 6.03 -0.53
CA LEU A 177 2.41 4.85 -0.83
C LEU A 177 3.81 5.32 -1.22
N ARG A 178 4.85 4.81 -0.53
CA ARG A 178 6.26 4.95 -0.92
C ARG A 178 6.81 3.57 -1.27
N VAL A 179 7.61 3.52 -2.33
CA VAL A 179 8.37 2.34 -2.76
C VAL A 179 9.84 2.72 -2.79
N CYS A 180 10.68 2.05 -2.01
CA CYS A 180 12.11 2.33 -1.92
C CYS A 180 12.85 1.66 -3.08
N ILE A 181 13.46 2.47 -3.95
CA ILE A 181 14.02 2.04 -5.24
C ILE A 181 15.55 1.99 -5.28
N SER A 182 16.22 2.50 -4.24
CA SER A 182 17.65 2.33 -4.01
C SER A 182 17.98 2.46 -2.52
N GLU A 183 19.22 2.16 -2.15
CA GLU A 183 19.74 2.37 -0.81
C GLU A 183 21.16 2.92 -0.84
N THR A 184 21.65 3.34 0.33
CA THR A 184 23.05 3.73 0.57
C THR A 184 23.57 3.04 1.83
N PRO A 185 24.89 2.90 2.03
CA PRO A 185 25.44 2.26 3.24
C PRO A 185 25.01 2.92 4.56
N ASP A 186 24.70 4.21 4.53
CA ASP A 186 24.24 4.98 5.69
C ASP A 186 22.70 4.99 5.85
N VAL A 187 21.96 4.68 4.76
CA VAL A 187 20.49 4.64 4.72
C VAL A 187 20.03 3.44 3.88
N PRO A 188 19.82 2.27 4.52
CA PRO A 188 19.23 1.08 3.89
C PRO A 188 17.80 1.31 3.38
N ALA A 189 17.34 0.49 2.43
CA ALA A 189 15.99 0.60 1.89
C ALA A 189 14.89 0.45 2.98
N ALA A 190 15.03 -0.53 3.88
CA ALA A 190 14.13 -0.75 5.01
C ALA A 190 14.06 0.44 5.98
N LEU A 191 15.13 1.23 6.10
CA LEU A 191 15.13 2.45 6.93
C LEU A 191 14.38 3.60 6.24
N MET A 192 14.53 3.73 4.92
CA MET A 192 13.79 4.73 4.14
C MET A 192 12.28 4.40 4.02
N CYS A 193 11.94 3.11 4.08
CA CYS A 193 10.57 2.58 4.14
C CYS A 193 10.29 1.95 5.52
N GLU A 194 10.70 2.64 6.60
CA GLU A 194 10.49 2.28 8.01
C GLU A 194 9.02 2.00 8.35
N HIS A 195 8.75 0.83 8.94
CA HIS A 195 7.43 0.25 9.19
C HIS A 195 7.18 -0.05 10.70
N GLU A 196 7.77 0.77 11.58
CA GLU A 196 7.51 0.78 13.04
C GLU A 196 6.77 2.06 13.49
N LEU A 197 6.05 2.73 12.57
CA LEU A 197 5.39 4.03 12.77
C LEU A 197 3.92 4.04 12.31
N ASP A 198 3.28 2.87 12.42
CA ASP A 198 1.96 2.47 11.98
C ASP A 198 0.81 3.40 12.43
N VAL A 199 0.90 4.08 13.59
CA VAL A 199 -0.13 5.03 14.06
C VAL A 199 0.16 6.50 13.73
N MET A 200 1.27 6.79 13.03
CA MET A 200 1.71 8.16 12.76
C MET A 200 1.10 8.79 11.50
N GLY A 201 0.66 7.97 10.56
CA GLY A 201 -0.07 8.40 9.37
C GLY A 201 0.74 9.15 8.31
N CYS A 202 0.11 9.32 7.15
CA CYS A 202 0.73 9.78 5.92
C CYS A 202 1.61 11.03 6.05
N GLN A 203 1.12 12.11 6.67
CA GLN A 203 1.88 13.37 6.75
C GLN A 203 3.13 13.30 7.63
N PHE A 204 3.27 12.26 8.46
CA PHE A 204 4.44 12.04 9.30
C PHE A 204 5.48 11.14 8.63
N VAL A 205 5.05 10.00 8.08
CA VAL A 205 5.94 9.01 7.45
C VAL A 205 6.29 9.33 5.99
N MET A 206 5.37 9.99 5.28
CA MET A 206 5.46 10.39 3.88
C MET A 206 5.29 11.90 3.70
N PRO A 207 6.19 12.74 4.27
CA PRO A 207 6.14 14.18 4.03
C PRO A 207 6.21 14.53 2.55
N GLY A 208 5.44 15.55 2.16
CA GLY A 208 5.32 16.01 0.78
C GLY A 208 4.20 17.04 0.61
N ASP A 209 3.79 17.27 -0.64
CA ASP A 209 2.59 18.04 -0.95
C ASP A 209 1.32 17.19 -0.68
N TYR A 210 0.31 17.82 -0.09
CA TYR A 210 -1.03 17.27 0.18
C TYR A 210 -2.14 18.28 -0.23
N THR A 211 -1.86 19.18 -1.16
CA THR A 211 -2.81 20.23 -1.59
C THR A 211 -4.04 19.62 -2.26
N ASN A 212 -5.19 19.66 -1.58
CA ASN A 212 -6.44 19.08 -2.10
C ASN A 212 -6.92 19.80 -3.39
N ASN A 213 -7.55 19.07 -4.30
CA ASN A 213 -7.95 19.49 -5.66
C ASN A 213 -6.77 19.88 -6.58
N SER A 214 -5.60 19.26 -6.36
CA SER A 214 -4.41 19.42 -7.19
C SER A 214 -3.84 18.06 -7.60
N PHE A 215 -3.25 17.99 -8.79
CA PHE A 215 -2.58 16.78 -9.30
C PHE A 215 -1.19 17.16 -9.80
N THR A 216 -0.13 16.61 -9.20
CA THR A 216 1.26 16.95 -9.56
C THR A 216 2.14 15.72 -9.76
N SER A 217 3.15 15.87 -10.61
CA SER A 217 4.26 14.92 -10.79
C SER A 217 5.57 15.69 -10.77
N CYS A 218 6.44 15.43 -9.79
CA CYS A 218 7.65 16.18 -9.52
C CYS A 218 8.87 15.25 -9.38
N ASP A 219 10.06 15.80 -9.65
CA ASP A 219 11.29 15.29 -9.04
C ASP A 219 11.40 15.84 -7.61
N GLY A 220 12.16 15.19 -6.74
CA GLY A 220 12.39 15.67 -5.37
C GLY A 220 13.65 15.09 -4.72
N GLU A 221 14.11 15.78 -3.69
CA GLU A 221 15.17 15.27 -2.82
C GLU A 221 14.61 14.14 -1.92
N PRO A 222 15.42 13.11 -1.56
CA PRO A 222 15.02 12.13 -0.57
C PRO A 222 14.70 12.77 0.79
N ALA A 223 13.64 12.28 1.44
CA ALA A 223 13.38 12.57 2.85
C ALA A 223 14.51 12.07 3.76
N VAL A 224 14.61 12.69 4.93
CA VAL A 224 15.21 12.00 6.09
C VAL A 224 14.28 10.84 6.47
N PRO A 225 14.81 9.64 6.75
CA PRO A 225 14.00 8.49 7.15
C PRO A 225 12.98 8.79 8.27
N PRO A 226 11.77 8.19 8.21
CA PRO A 226 10.75 8.39 9.23
C PRO A 226 11.27 8.17 10.65
N GLY A 227 10.87 9.04 11.57
CA GLY A 227 11.31 8.98 12.97
C GLY A 227 12.77 9.38 13.24
N LEU A 228 13.61 9.66 12.23
CA LEU A 228 14.97 10.18 12.45
C LEU A 228 15.02 11.71 12.44
N TYR A 229 15.76 12.28 13.39
CA TYR A 229 15.95 13.72 13.56
C TYR A 229 17.45 14.05 13.71
N PRO A 230 18.17 14.33 12.61
CA PRO A 230 19.53 14.86 12.65
C PRO A 230 19.65 16.12 13.52
N GLN A 231 20.82 16.30 14.14
CA GLN A 231 21.08 17.36 15.13
C GLN A 231 22.26 18.26 14.69
N PRO A 232 22.33 19.51 15.17
CA PRO A 232 23.40 20.45 14.80
C PRO A 232 24.82 20.04 15.21
N ASP A 233 24.97 19.05 16.11
CA ASP A 233 26.25 18.48 16.54
C ASP A 233 26.71 17.28 15.69
N GLY A 234 25.91 16.87 14.69
CA GLY A 234 26.17 15.70 13.85
C GLY A 234 25.65 14.37 14.42
N SER A 235 24.97 14.39 15.57
CA SER A 235 24.21 13.23 16.04
C SER A 235 22.84 13.13 15.34
N THR A 236 22.16 12.00 15.50
CA THR A 236 20.76 11.81 15.11
C THR A 236 20.00 11.28 16.31
N SER A 237 18.85 11.91 16.63
CA SER A 237 17.91 11.36 17.61
C SER A 237 16.80 10.58 16.90
N THR A 238 16.27 9.55 17.57
CA THR A 238 15.31 8.61 16.99
C THR A 238 14.02 8.59 17.80
N PHE A 239 12.91 8.87 17.14
CA PHE A 239 11.58 8.57 17.63
C PHE A 239 11.23 7.11 17.34
N ARG A 240 10.49 6.51 18.27
CA ARG A 240 9.76 5.25 18.11
C ARG A 240 8.39 5.48 18.72
N GLN A 241 7.34 5.09 17.99
CA GLN A 241 5.97 5.30 18.48
C GLN A 241 5.73 4.53 19.77
N PHE A 242 4.96 5.13 20.68
CA PHE A 242 4.53 4.44 21.89
C PHE A 242 3.68 3.23 21.50
N TRP A 243 3.94 2.07 22.11
CA TRP A 243 3.27 0.78 21.84
C TRP A 243 3.75 0.00 20.60
N SER A 244 4.87 0.39 19.95
CA SER A 244 5.43 -0.40 18.84
C SER A 244 5.79 -1.86 19.21
N HIS A 245 6.11 -2.12 20.47
CA HIS A 245 6.26 -3.49 21.01
C HIS A 245 6.07 -3.52 22.53
N THR A 246 5.90 -4.72 23.10
CA THR A 246 6.00 -4.95 24.56
C THR A 246 7.06 -6.00 24.89
N LEU A 247 8.27 -5.55 25.25
CA LEU A 247 9.37 -6.43 25.65
C LEU A 247 9.34 -6.65 27.17
N GLU A 248 9.26 -7.90 27.61
CA GLU A 248 9.29 -8.32 29.04
C GLU A 248 8.31 -7.55 29.97
N GLY A 249 7.18 -7.08 29.41
CA GLY A 249 6.17 -6.31 30.14
C GLY A 249 6.36 -4.79 30.15
N TRP A 250 7.37 -4.26 29.46
CA TRP A 250 7.57 -2.82 29.24
C TRP A 250 7.12 -2.40 27.84
N THR A 251 6.37 -1.30 27.75
CA THR A 251 6.01 -0.67 26.48
C THR A 251 7.24 -0.03 25.84
N VAL A 252 7.53 -0.40 24.59
CA VAL A 252 8.55 0.23 23.75
C VAL A 252 7.98 1.53 23.15
N GLY A 253 8.85 2.52 22.94
CA GLY A 253 8.53 3.80 22.32
C GLY A 253 8.70 5.02 23.24
N GLN A 254 8.55 6.20 22.66
CA GLN A 254 8.63 7.48 23.37
C GLN A 254 7.24 7.94 23.83
N THR A 255 7.11 8.42 25.06
CA THR A 255 5.84 8.96 25.60
C THR A 255 5.49 10.35 25.08
N VAL A 256 6.36 10.97 24.29
CA VAL A 256 6.15 12.28 23.65
C VAL A 256 6.35 12.11 22.14
N THR A 257 5.26 12.19 21.40
CA THR A 257 5.24 12.17 19.94
C THR A 257 5.74 13.51 19.38
N PRO A 258 6.70 13.54 18.45
CA PRO A 258 7.09 14.76 17.73
C PRO A 258 5.92 15.36 16.96
N ALA A 259 5.93 16.68 16.76
CA ALA A 259 4.85 17.39 16.06
C ALA A 259 4.79 17.15 14.53
N GLY A 260 5.72 16.37 13.98
CA GLY A 260 5.86 16.11 12.55
C GLY A 260 7.20 15.43 12.22
N PRO A 261 7.47 15.14 10.93
CA PRO A 261 8.77 14.66 10.47
C PRO A 261 9.85 15.73 10.63
N TYR A 262 11.12 15.34 10.48
CA TYR A 262 12.25 16.26 10.56
C TYR A 262 12.17 17.42 9.55
N SER A 263 11.73 17.14 8.32
CA SER A 263 11.50 18.15 7.29
C SER A 263 10.55 17.65 6.19
N THR A 264 9.96 18.59 5.45
CA THR A 264 9.36 18.30 4.14
C THR A 264 10.45 18.44 3.06
N PRO A 265 10.68 17.44 2.20
CA PRO A 265 11.71 17.52 1.16
C PRO A 265 11.40 18.59 0.10
N ALA A 266 12.45 19.10 -0.54
CA ALA A 266 12.30 20.01 -1.67
C ALA A 266 11.88 19.24 -2.94
N THR A 267 10.95 19.81 -3.72
CA THR A 267 10.52 19.29 -5.02
C THR A 267 10.93 20.23 -6.16
N SER A 268 11.08 19.68 -7.35
CA SER A 268 11.46 20.40 -8.57
C SER A 268 10.83 19.77 -9.82
N ASN A 269 10.98 20.43 -10.98
CA ASN A 269 10.47 19.97 -12.29
C ASN A 269 8.96 19.62 -12.33
N CYS A 270 8.18 20.11 -11.35
CA CYS A 270 6.78 19.76 -11.16
C CYS A 270 5.91 20.06 -12.38
N GLN A 271 5.24 19.04 -12.88
CA GLN A 271 4.17 19.11 -13.87
C GLN A 271 2.82 19.07 -13.14
N THR A 272 1.84 19.85 -13.60
CA THR A 272 0.50 19.93 -13.02
C THR A 272 -0.55 19.40 -13.99
N PHE A 273 -1.46 18.58 -13.49
CA PHE A 273 -2.54 17.94 -14.24
C PHE A 273 -3.88 18.48 -13.76
N SER A 274 -4.89 18.53 -14.63
CA SER A 274 -6.24 19.02 -14.27
C SER A 274 -7.11 17.95 -13.63
N THR A 275 -6.80 16.67 -13.86
CA THR A 275 -7.49 15.50 -13.32
C THR A 275 -6.65 14.24 -13.60
N ILE A 276 -6.98 13.13 -12.95
CA ILE A 276 -6.54 11.77 -13.31
C ILE A 276 -7.77 10.88 -13.46
N SER A 277 -7.76 9.97 -14.44
CA SER A 277 -8.92 9.16 -14.83
C SER A 277 -8.48 7.98 -15.69
N ASN A 278 -9.26 6.90 -15.67
CA ASN A 278 -9.14 5.78 -16.61
C ASN A 278 -10.22 5.77 -17.71
N GLY A 279 -11.31 6.52 -17.55
CA GLY A 279 -12.39 6.62 -18.52
C GLY A 279 -13.26 5.36 -18.61
N ILE A 280 -13.18 4.45 -17.64
CA ILE A 280 -13.95 3.22 -17.55
C ILE A 280 -15.02 3.39 -16.46
N ASP A 281 -16.28 3.50 -16.88
CA ASP A 281 -17.40 3.50 -15.93
C ASP A 281 -17.51 2.13 -15.24
N THR A 282 -17.07 2.07 -13.98
CA THR A 282 -17.05 0.84 -13.20
C THR A 282 -18.43 0.34 -12.83
N ALA A 283 -19.47 1.17 -12.89
CA ALA A 283 -20.86 0.76 -12.66
C ALA A 283 -21.49 0.07 -13.88
N LEU A 284 -20.89 0.21 -15.07
CA LEU A 284 -21.30 -0.49 -16.30
C LEU A 284 -20.53 -1.80 -16.56
N LEU A 285 -19.54 -2.13 -15.71
CA LEU A 285 -18.80 -3.38 -15.77
C LEU A 285 -19.68 -4.55 -15.30
N VAL A 286 -20.32 -5.24 -16.25
CA VAL A 286 -21.10 -6.45 -15.97
C VAL A 286 -20.20 -7.54 -15.40
N VAL A 287 -20.40 -7.87 -14.12
CA VAL A 287 -19.78 -9.03 -13.48
C VAL A 287 -20.14 -10.29 -14.29
N PRO A 288 -19.15 -11.09 -14.76
CA PRO A 288 -19.41 -12.30 -15.51
C PRO A 288 -19.95 -13.40 -14.58
N THR A 289 -21.25 -13.32 -14.29
CA THR A 289 -21.98 -14.38 -13.61
C THR A 289 -21.83 -15.69 -14.40
N THR A 290 -21.48 -16.76 -13.69
CA THR A 290 -21.11 -18.04 -14.30
C THR A 290 -22.29 -18.67 -15.02
N ALA A 291 -22.27 -18.60 -16.36
CA ALA A 291 -23.40 -18.97 -17.21
C ALA A 291 -23.68 -20.48 -17.18
N ALA A 292 -24.62 -20.89 -16.32
CA ALA A 292 -25.16 -22.24 -16.30
C ALA A 292 -26.06 -22.48 -17.53
N SER A 293 -25.70 -23.47 -18.35
CA SER A 293 -26.33 -23.72 -19.65
C SER A 293 -27.72 -24.38 -19.56
N SER A 294 -28.75 -23.79 -20.18
CA SER A 294 -29.69 -24.53 -21.08
C SER A 294 -30.81 -23.66 -21.68
N ALA A 295 -30.82 -23.56 -23.02
CA ALA A 295 -32.03 -23.36 -23.83
C ALA A 295 -31.72 -23.80 -25.27
N SER A 296 -32.68 -24.41 -25.99
CA SER A 296 -32.46 -24.84 -27.38
C SER A 296 -33.74 -24.81 -28.20
N ARG A 297 -33.59 -24.55 -29.51
CA ARG A 297 -34.67 -24.48 -30.53
C ARG A 297 -35.58 -23.24 -30.36
N SER A 298 -36.25 -22.72 -31.40
CA SER A 298 -36.35 -23.16 -32.80
C SER A 298 -36.47 -21.97 -33.76
N ALA A 299 -36.40 -22.23 -35.07
CA ALA A 299 -36.47 -21.21 -36.12
C ALA A 299 -37.91 -20.74 -36.43
N SER A 300 -38.01 -19.54 -37.02
CA SER A 300 -39.19 -19.01 -37.72
C SER A 300 -38.73 -18.24 -38.98
N SER A 301 -39.49 -18.37 -40.07
CA SER A 301 -39.13 -17.87 -41.40
C SER A 301 -39.85 -16.58 -41.80
N ALA A 302 -39.18 -15.70 -42.55
CA ALA A 302 -39.80 -14.58 -43.27
C ALA A 302 -39.23 -14.46 -44.70
N SER A 303 -40.07 -14.09 -45.66
CA SER A 303 -39.86 -14.30 -47.10
C SER A 303 -38.95 -13.28 -47.80
N ALA A 304 -38.44 -13.70 -48.97
CA ALA A 304 -37.53 -12.95 -49.84
C ALA A 304 -38.12 -11.69 -50.48
N THR A 305 -37.21 -10.82 -50.94
CA THR A 305 -37.38 -10.04 -52.18
C THR A 305 -36.11 -10.20 -53.03
N SER A 306 -36.26 -10.33 -54.34
CA SER A 306 -35.17 -10.64 -55.28
C SER A 306 -34.56 -9.38 -55.93
N SER A 307 -33.25 -9.39 -56.17
CA SER A 307 -32.64 -8.74 -57.34
C SER A 307 -31.30 -9.40 -57.68
N SER A 308 -31.05 -9.64 -58.97
CA SER A 308 -29.93 -10.45 -59.47
C SER A 308 -28.82 -9.59 -60.07
N ILE A 309 -27.56 -9.90 -59.75
CA ILE A 309 -26.40 -9.56 -60.59
C ILE A 309 -25.55 -10.82 -60.78
N THR A 310 -25.15 -11.07 -62.02
CA THR A 310 -24.39 -12.24 -62.48
C THR A 310 -22.88 -12.03 -62.35
N SER A 311 -22.11 -13.08 -61.99
CA SER A 311 -21.00 -13.59 -62.83
C SER A 311 -20.25 -14.80 -62.24
N SER A 312 -20.32 -15.92 -62.97
CA SER A 312 -19.16 -16.75 -63.39
C SER A 312 -18.27 -17.54 -62.41
N ALA A 313 -17.58 -18.53 -63.00
CA ALA A 313 -16.40 -19.26 -62.49
C ALA A 313 -16.60 -20.28 -61.35
N SER A 314 -17.08 -21.46 -61.73
CA SER A 314 -16.85 -22.73 -61.03
C SER A 314 -15.38 -23.15 -60.99
N ILE A 315 -14.91 -23.76 -59.89
CA ILE A 315 -14.21 -25.06 -59.96
C ILE A 315 -14.43 -25.92 -58.70
N SER A 316 -14.25 -27.22 -58.87
CA SER A 316 -14.21 -28.29 -57.85
C SER A 316 -12.93 -28.20 -56.97
N ALA A 317 -12.68 -29.01 -55.92
CA ALA A 317 -13.31 -30.27 -55.52
C ALA A 317 -13.05 -30.66 -54.03
N SER A 318 -13.82 -31.67 -53.59
CA SER A 318 -13.46 -32.82 -52.72
C SER A 318 -11.96 -33.11 -52.45
N THR A 319 -11.51 -33.75 -51.35
CA THR A 319 -12.21 -34.44 -50.22
C THR A 319 -11.24 -34.85 -49.09
N SER A 320 -11.79 -35.02 -47.88
CA SER A 320 -11.56 -36.11 -46.89
C SER A 320 -10.16 -36.62 -46.47
N ALA A 321 -10.04 -36.73 -45.13
CA ALA A 321 -9.59 -37.92 -44.37
C ALA A 321 -8.07 -38.24 -44.24
N ALA A 322 -7.61 -38.94 -43.18
CA ALA A 322 -8.15 -39.11 -41.80
C ALA A 322 -7.15 -39.86 -40.89
N SER A 323 -7.20 -39.60 -39.57
CA SER A 323 -6.69 -40.48 -38.47
C SER A 323 -5.15 -40.73 -38.45
N ALA A 324 -4.53 -41.33 -37.42
CA ALA A 324 -5.01 -41.88 -36.13
C ALA A 324 -3.94 -41.61 -35.02
N ARG A 325 -4.33 -41.23 -33.80
CA ARG A 325 -4.43 -42.07 -32.57
C ARG A 325 -3.15 -42.79 -32.08
N SER A 326 -2.58 -42.28 -30.98
CA SER A 326 -2.42 -42.96 -29.67
C SER A 326 -1.89 -41.92 -28.64
N SER A 327 -2.23 -41.83 -27.34
CA SER A 327 -2.66 -42.73 -26.25
C SER A 327 -1.55 -43.65 -25.71
N SER A 328 -1.20 -43.72 -24.41
CA SER A 328 -1.81 -43.10 -23.21
C SER A 328 -0.88 -43.17 -21.97
N ALA A 329 -1.28 -42.41 -20.94
CA ALA A 329 -1.19 -42.55 -19.46
C ALA A 329 -0.87 -43.94 -18.84
N SER A 330 -0.59 -44.12 -17.53
CA SER A 330 -0.75 -43.26 -16.31
C SER A 330 0.55 -43.29 -15.43
N ALA A 331 0.68 -43.34 -14.09
CA ALA A 331 -0.16 -43.36 -12.85
C ALA A 331 0.78 -43.19 -11.60
N ALA A 332 0.38 -43.06 -10.32
CA ALA A 332 -0.80 -42.47 -9.64
C ALA A 332 -0.66 -42.63 -8.08
N ALA A 333 -1.41 -41.83 -7.30
CA ALA A 333 -1.74 -42.00 -5.86
C ALA A 333 -0.54 -41.88 -4.85
N SER A 334 -0.68 -41.75 -3.52
CA SER A 334 -1.81 -41.90 -2.55
C SER A 334 -1.55 -41.00 -1.30
N ALA A 335 -2.41 -40.80 -0.29
CA ALA A 335 -3.88 -40.64 -0.14
C ALA A 335 -4.20 -40.42 1.37
N GLY A 336 -5.27 -39.70 1.78
CA GLY A 336 -5.60 -39.52 3.21
C GLY A 336 -6.98 -38.91 3.50
N ARG A 337 -7.64 -39.33 4.60
CA ARG A 337 -8.97 -38.88 5.06
C ARG A 337 -9.12 -39.04 6.57
N VAL A 338 -9.70 -38.06 7.25
CA VAL A 338 -10.30 -38.18 8.61
C VAL A 338 -11.59 -37.35 8.66
N THR A 339 -12.54 -37.73 9.50
CA THR A 339 -13.83 -37.04 9.72
C THR A 339 -14.02 -36.69 11.20
N GLY A 340 -14.52 -35.49 11.50
CA GLY A 340 -14.90 -35.05 12.85
C GLY A 340 -15.81 -33.82 12.79
N ALA A 341 -16.62 -33.60 13.83
CA ALA A 341 -17.59 -32.50 13.90
C ALA A 341 -17.92 -32.09 15.35
N VAL A 342 -18.66 -30.98 15.47
CA VAL A 342 -19.36 -30.37 16.62
C VAL A 342 -18.61 -29.45 17.62
N SER A 343 -19.22 -28.28 17.83
CA SER A 343 -19.35 -27.49 19.09
C SER A 343 -18.18 -26.67 19.68
N ALA A 344 -18.08 -25.42 19.23
CA ALA A 344 -18.20 -24.17 20.02
C ALA A 344 -17.67 -24.05 21.48
N ALA A 345 -16.65 -23.20 21.65
CA ALA A 345 -16.56 -22.11 22.64
C ALA A 345 -15.50 -21.10 22.13
N ALA A 346 -15.68 -19.77 22.02
CA ALA A 346 -16.37 -18.78 22.85
C ALA A 346 -15.62 -18.43 24.16
N SER A 347 -14.56 -17.62 24.03
CA SER A 347 -13.75 -17.07 25.15
C SER A 347 -13.47 -15.57 24.93
N ALA A 348 -14.50 -14.74 24.99
CA ALA A 348 -14.34 -13.28 24.90
C ALA A 348 -13.86 -12.70 26.24
N SER A 349 -12.61 -12.23 26.28
CA SER A 349 -12.05 -11.52 27.44
C SER A 349 -12.37 -10.03 27.34
N SER A 350 -13.41 -9.59 28.05
CA SER A 350 -13.83 -8.18 28.07
C SER A 350 -12.83 -7.31 28.84
N SER A 351 -12.39 -6.22 28.20
CA SER A 351 -11.77 -5.05 28.87
C SER A 351 -12.65 -3.82 28.61
N ALA A 352 -12.84 -2.99 29.63
CA ALA A 352 -13.96 -2.06 29.68
C ALA A 352 -13.70 -0.72 28.96
N ALA A 353 -14.66 -0.31 28.13
CA ALA A 353 -14.75 1.07 27.67
C ALA A 353 -15.12 2.00 28.84
N VAL A 354 -14.32 3.04 29.09
CA VAL A 354 -14.63 4.11 30.05
C VAL A 354 -15.12 5.34 29.29
N SER A 355 -16.42 5.63 29.39
CA SER A 355 -17.06 6.75 28.69
C SER A 355 -16.66 8.10 29.29
N GLY A 356 -15.73 8.81 28.63
CA GLY A 356 -15.44 10.21 28.91
C GLY A 356 -16.53 11.13 28.35
N ALA A 357 -17.58 11.39 29.12
CA ALA A 357 -18.69 12.24 28.69
C ALA A 357 -18.29 13.72 28.58
N GLU A 358 -18.68 14.37 27.49
CA GLU A 358 -18.43 15.80 27.27
C GLU A 358 -19.09 16.69 28.32
N ARG A 359 -18.41 17.80 28.66
CA ARG A 359 -19.05 18.97 29.28
C ARG A 359 -18.52 20.26 28.66
N SER A 360 -19.23 20.74 27.64
CA SER A 360 -19.07 22.10 27.12
C SER A 360 -19.30 23.12 28.25
N MET A 361 -18.46 24.16 28.34
CA MET A 361 -18.72 25.29 29.21
C MET A 361 -18.36 26.60 28.51
N SER A 362 -19.37 27.29 28.01
CA SER A 362 -19.23 28.56 27.29
C SER A 362 -18.77 29.68 28.23
N ILE A 363 -17.75 30.42 27.84
CA ILE A 363 -17.35 31.66 28.52
C ILE A 363 -17.93 32.84 27.73
N LEU A 364 -18.78 33.63 28.38
CA LEU A 364 -19.32 34.88 27.85
C LEU A 364 -18.75 36.07 28.63
N SER A 365 -18.56 37.20 27.95
CA SER A 365 -17.83 38.37 28.46
C SER A 365 -18.43 39.01 29.71
N GLY A 366 -17.56 39.44 30.62
CA GLY A 366 -17.86 40.37 31.73
C GLY A 366 -16.62 41.22 32.04
N ALA A 367 -16.80 42.54 32.18
CA ALA A 367 -15.71 43.51 32.38
C ALA A 367 -15.86 44.29 33.70
N VAL A 368 -14.95 45.24 33.94
CA VAL A 368 -14.78 46.07 35.16
C VAL A 368 -14.10 45.31 36.32
N GLY A 369 -13.08 45.85 37.01
CA GLY A 369 -12.38 47.13 36.81
C GLY A 369 -11.26 47.39 37.83
N TYR A 370 -10.39 48.35 37.51
CA TYR A 370 -9.24 48.86 38.29
C TYR A 370 -9.21 48.67 39.82
N PHE A 371 -8.02 48.34 40.35
CA PHE A 371 -7.37 49.18 41.37
C PHE A 371 -5.83 49.07 41.30
N LEU A 372 -5.13 50.14 41.68
CA LEU A 372 -3.66 50.19 41.75
C LEU A 372 -3.15 49.69 43.10
N SER A 373 -1.99 49.03 43.10
CA SER A 373 -0.88 49.42 43.97
C SER A 373 0.44 48.95 43.38
N ALA A 374 1.51 49.73 43.59
CA ALA A 374 2.86 49.39 43.15
C ALA A 374 3.81 49.48 44.35
N THR A 375 4.74 48.54 44.44
CA THR A 375 5.86 48.60 45.39
C THR A 375 7.10 48.05 44.72
N VAL A 376 7.98 48.96 44.29
CA VAL A 376 9.34 48.64 43.85
C VAL A 376 10.28 48.84 45.04
N VAL A 377 10.96 47.78 45.45
CA VAL A 377 12.20 47.86 46.23
C VAL A 377 13.19 46.88 45.62
N GLY A 378 14.21 47.41 44.94
CA GLY A 378 15.37 46.63 44.51
C GLY A 378 16.56 46.92 45.43
N ILE A 379 17.41 45.91 45.65
CA ILE A 379 18.76 46.07 46.23
C ILE A 379 19.76 45.39 45.29
N VAL A 380 20.97 45.94 45.22
CA VAL A 380 21.95 45.71 44.14
C VAL A 380 23.19 44.96 44.65
N GLY A 381 23.65 43.99 43.86
CA GLY A 381 24.99 43.38 43.97
C GLY A 381 25.14 42.32 45.07
N GLY A 382 26.17 41.46 45.01
CA GLY A 382 27.16 41.31 43.94
C GLY A 382 28.39 40.50 44.38
N LEU A 383 29.28 40.28 43.41
CA LEU A 383 30.62 39.65 43.53
C LEU A 383 30.72 38.12 43.76
N ALA A 384 31.46 37.56 42.81
CA ALA A 384 32.05 36.23 42.68
C ALA A 384 33.08 35.82 43.77
N ILE A 385 33.77 34.71 43.45
CA ILE A 385 34.96 34.11 44.10
C ILE A 385 34.64 33.07 45.19
N LEU A 386 34.51 31.80 44.75
CA LEU A 386 35.60 30.83 44.85
C LEU A 386 35.54 29.81 43.70
#